data_AF-A0A350P027-F1
#
_entry.id   AF-A0A350P027-F1
#
_cell.length_a   1.000
_cell.length_b   1.000
_cell.length_c   1.000
_cell.angle_alpha   90.00
_cell.angle_beta   90.00
_cell.angle_gamma   90.00
#
_symmetry.space_group_name_H-M   'P 1'
#
loop_
_entity.id
_entity.type
_entity.pdbx_description
1 polymer ?
#
loop_
_entity_poly.entity_id
_entity_poly.type
_entity_poly.pdbx_seq_one_letter_code
_entity_poly.pdbx_strand_id
1 'polypeptide(L)'
;MSEFASGKHAFGFCDRTGFRYKLKDLVPQIEAGRPNGMLVGRDVLDKDNPQWRLGMINMSDPQALRDPRPDGGFDQSRELSAFDPVGGGNTALGSRTVGLDMSGHVGRVEVEIIQPDSTASLTGVVGTTNIGNISVETGEVDIDVSVTG
;
A
#
# COMPACT_ATOMS: atom_id res chain seq x y z
N MET A 1 7.34 74.40 34.12
CA MET A 1 7.60 73.26 35.03
C MET A 1 7.46 71.98 34.24
N SER A 2 8.33 71.00 34.41
CA SER A 2 8.17 69.67 33.79
C SER A 2 7.25 68.80 34.67
N GLU A 3 6.19 68.25 34.09
CA GLU A 3 5.24 67.37 34.80
C GLU A 3 5.83 65.98 35.12
N PHE A 4 6.93 65.58 34.48
CA PHE A 4 7.53 64.25 34.63
C PHE A 4 9.05 64.31 34.80
N ALA A 5 9.60 63.28 35.45
CA ALA A 5 11.04 63.10 35.61
C ALA A 5 11.73 62.77 34.27
N SER A 6 12.97 63.23 34.09
CA SER A 6 13.74 63.07 32.84
C SER A 6 14.02 61.60 32.43
N GLY A 7 13.88 60.63 33.33
CA GLY A 7 14.01 59.19 33.01
C GLY A 7 15.41 58.73 32.56
N LYS A 8 16.43 59.60 32.57
CA LYS A 8 17.79 59.32 32.03
C LYS A 8 18.46 58.06 32.59
N HIS A 9 18.16 57.72 33.84
CA HIS A 9 18.67 56.54 34.56
C HIS A 9 17.57 55.58 35.00
N ALA A 10 16.38 55.69 34.42
CA ALA A 10 15.29 54.78 34.71
C ALA A 10 15.62 53.37 34.20
N PHE A 11 15.20 52.37 34.97
CA PHE A 11 15.26 50.96 34.58
C PHE A 11 13.86 50.46 34.26
N GLY A 12 13.79 49.53 33.31
CA GLY A 12 12.59 48.74 33.06
C GLY A 12 12.94 47.25 33.09
N PHE A 13 11.93 46.42 33.29
CA PHE A 13 12.06 44.98 33.21
C PHE A 13 11.62 44.50 31.84
N CYS A 14 12.35 43.54 31.26
CA CYS A 14 11.97 42.91 30.01
C CYS A 14 10.80 41.94 30.24
N ASP A 15 9.72 42.07 29.47
CA ASP A 15 8.52 41.23 29.65
C ASP A 15 8.74 39.75 29.25
N ARG A 16 9.79 39.45 28.46
CA ARG A 16 10.14 38.07 28.07
C ARG A 16 10.99 37.35 29.11
N THR A 17 12.03 38.01 29.60
CA THR A 17 13.09 37.38 30.41
C THR A 17 13.07 37.82 31.87
N GLY A 18 12.36 38.90 32.20
CA GLY A 18 12.35 39.49 33.55
C GLY A 18 13.65 40.21 33.95
N PHE A 19 14.65 40.25 33.07
CA PHE A 19 15.91 40.94 33.37
C PHE A 19 15.76 42.46 33.35
N ARG A 20 16.59 43.14 34.15
CA ARG A 20 16.62 44.60 34.26
C ARG A 20 17.46 45.21 33.16
N TYR A 21 16.87 46.08 32.36
CA TYR A 21 17.53 46.89 31.34
C TYR A 21 17.34 48.39 31.61
N LYS A 22 18.14 49.25 30.97
CA LYS A 22 17.85 50.69 30.99
C LYS A 22 16.58 50.93 30.17
N LEU A 23 15.72 51.82 30.64
CA LEU A 23 14.42 52.06 30.00
C LEU A 23 14.55 52.46 28.51
N LYS A 24 15.62 53.18 28.16
CA LYS A 24 15.96 53.57 26.78
C LYS A 24 16.37 52.42 25.85
N ASP A 25 16.74 51.26 26.41
CA ASP A 25 17.24 50.11 25.66
C ASP A 25 16.14 49.07 25.41
N LEU A 26 14.99 49.21 26.08
CA LEU A 26 13.78 48.41 25.84
C LEU A 26 13.10 48.86 24.55
N VAL A 27 12.74 47.89 23.72
CA VAL A 27 12.12 48.10 22.41
C VAL A 27 10.78 47.35 22.38
N PRO A 28 9.73 47.91 21.76
CA PRO A 28 8.47 47.19 21.61
C PRO A 28 8.65 45.95 20.73
N GLN A 29 8.09 44.83 21.17
CA GLN A 29 8.01 43.62 20.36
C GLN A 29 6.97 43.82 19.26
N ILE A 30 7.33 43.45 18.03
CA ILE A 30 6.47 43.55 16.85
C ILE A 30 5.96 42.16 16.50
N GLU A 31 4.66 42.05 16.25
CA GLU A 31 3.98 40.85 15.78
C GLU A 31 2.99 41.24 14.69
N ALA A 32 3.05 40.55 13.54
CA ALA A 32 2.22 40.86 12.37
C ALA A 32 2.30 42.35 11.94
N GLY A 33 3.50 42.93 12.01
CA GLY A 33 3.76 44.33 11.68
C GLY A 33 3.18 45.37 12.65
N ARG A 34 2.71 44.97 13.86
CA ARG A 34 2.16 45.87 14.87
C ARG A 34 2.82 45.65 16.24
N PRO A 35 2.95 46.68 17.10
CA PRO A 35 3.46 46.50 18.44
C PRO A 35 2.44 45.72 19.29
N ASN A 36 2.87 44.64 19.94
CA ASN A 36 2.01 43.79 20.76
C ASN A 36 1.85 44.28 22.22
N GLY A 37 2.48 45.41 22.56
CA GLY A 37 2.43 46.03 23.89
C GLY A 37 3.53 45.56 24.85
N MET A 38 4.30 44.52 24.50
CA MET A 38 5.44 44.08 25.30
C MET A 38 6.69 44.92 25.02
N LEU A 39 7.44 45.22 26.08
CA LEU A 39 8.76 45.86 26.00
C LEU A 39 9.85 44.83 26.30
N VAL A 40 10.72 44.66 25.32
CA VAL A 40 11.70 43.57 25.29
C VAL A 40 13.11 44.14 25.09
N GLY A 41 14.10 43.50 25.70
CA GLY A 41 15.50 43.83 25.48
C GLY A 41 15.89 43.62 24.02
N ARG A 42 16.74 44.50 23.47
CA ARG A 42 17.20 44.45 22.07
C ARG A 42 17.94 43.16 21.69
N ASP A 43 18.50 42.47 22.68
CA ASP A 43 19.18 41.19 22.63
C ASP A 43 18.24 39.99 22.48
N VAL A 44 17.03 40.09 23.04
CA VAL A 44 16.02 39.03 23.07
C VAL A 44 14.78 39.37 22.24
N LEU A 45 14.88 40.40 21.40
CA LEU A 45 13.83 40.84 20.49
C LEU A 45 13.68 39.80 19.36
N ASP A 46 12.48 39.22 19.23
CA ASP A 46 12.20 38.32 18.11
C ASP A 46 11.94 39.12 16.84
N LYS A 47 12.55 38.67 15.74
CA LYS A 47 12.31 39.24 14.41
C LYS A 47 10.92 38.82 13.92
N ASP A 48 10.11 39.79 13.52
CA ASP A 48 8.80 39.52 12.92
C ASP A 48 8.97 38.71 11.64
N ASN A 49 8.17 37.65 11.52
CA ASN A 49 8.27 36.70 10.44
C ASN A 49 7.32 37.12 9.30
N PRO A 50 7.75 37.07 8.04
CA PRO A 50 6.95 37.56 6.91
C PRO A 50 5.62 36.81 6.76
N GLN A 51 5.54 35.57 7.25
CA GLN A 51 4.34 34.74 7.24
C GLN A 51 3.20 35.32 8.07
N TRP A 52 3.47 36.12 9.11
CA TRP A 52 2.45 36.65 10.03
C TRP A 52 1.66 37.82 9.43
N ARG A 53 2.10 38.31 8.27
CA ARG A 53 1.46 39.41 7.55
C ARG A 53 0.36 38.91 6.61
N LEU A 54 -0.41 37.89 7.02
CA LEU A 54 -1.55 37.38 6.23
C LEU A 54 -2.54 38.53 5.96
N GLY A 55 -2.97 38.66 4.71
CA GLY A 55 -3.93 39.69 4.29
C GLY A 55 -3.38 41.12 4.21
N MET A 56 -2.15 41.40 4.66
CA MET A 56 -1.48 42.70 4.45
C MET A 56 -0.77 42.79 3.10
N ILE A 57 -0.39 41.65 2.54
CA ILE A 57 0.31 41.54 1.26
C ILE A 57 -0.64 40.83 0.31
N ASN A 58 -0.73 41.31 -0.94
CA ASN A 58 -1.47 40.61 -1.99
C ASN A 58 -0.81 39.27 -2.27
N MET A 59 -1.32 38.22 -1.63
CA MET A 59 -0.97 36.82 -1.85
C MET A 59 -1.94 36.21 -2.87
N SER A 60 -2.36 37.00 -3.86
CA SER A 60 -3.06 36.46 -5.02
C SER A 60 -2.00 35.75 -5.85
N ASP A 61 -1.98 34.42 -5.75
CA ASP A 61 -1.21 33.54 -6.60
C ASP A 61 -2.15 32.89 -7.61
N PRO A 62 -2.55 33.60 -8.69
CA PRO A 62 -3.41 33.04 -9.71
C PRO A 62 -2.65 31.95 -10.47
N GLN A 63 -2.76 30.71 -9.98
CA GLN A 63 -2.17 29.52 -10.59
C GLN A 63 -2.83 29.14 -11.93
N ALA A 64 -4.06 29.61 -12.17
CA ALA A 64 -4.78 29.34 -13.39
C ALA A 64 -4.39 30.31 -14.51
N LEU A 65 -3.89 29.76 -15.62
CA LEU A 65 -3.76 30.51 -16.86
C LEU A 65 -5.14 30.78 -17.44
N ARG A 66 -5.37 31.95 -18.04
CA ARG A 66 -6.55 32.16 -18.89
C ARG A 66 -6.37 31.32 -20.16
N ASP A 67 -7.34 30.46 -20.45
CA ASP A 67 -7.31 29.52 -21.58
C ASP A 67 -6.05 28.63 -21.55
N PRO A 68 -5.85 27.85 -20.47
CA PRO A 68 -4.69 26.96 -20.40
C PRO A 68 -4.82 25.98 -21.55
N ARG A 69 -3.72 25.79 -22.28
CA ARG A 69 -3.71 24.80 -23.37
C ARG A 69 -4.17 23.46 -22.77
N PRO A 70 -5.12 22.75 -23.41
CA PRO A 70 -5.56 21.45 -22.91
C PRO A 70 -4.34 20.56 -22.73
N ASP A 71 -4.22 19.98 -21.53
CA ASP A 71 -3.12 19.08 -21.20
C ASP A 71 -3.22 17.85 -22.11
N GLY A 72 -2.17 17.60 -22.89
CA GLY A 72 -2.09 16.50 -23.83
C GLY A 72 -1.58 15.20 -23.22
N GLY A 73 -1.15 15.22 -21.95
CA GLY A 73 -0.49 14.11 -21.27
C GLY A 73 -1.37 13.35 -20.28
N PHE A 74 -2.69 13.54 -20.29
CA PHE A 74 -3.58 12.90 -19.31
C PHE A 74 -3.47 11.37 -19.29
N ASP A 75 -3.35 10.74 -20.46
CA ASP A 75 -3.24 9.29 -20.55
C ASP A 75 -1.91 8.80 -19.96
N GLN A 76 -0.80 9.43 -20.34
CA GLN A 76 0.54 9.13 -19.83
C GLN A 76 0.67 9.41 -18.32
N SER A 77 -0.01 10.43 -17.80
CA SER A 77 -0.05 10.72 -16.36
C SER A 77 -0.90 9.72 -15.57
N ARG A 78 -1.84 9.05 -16.22
CA ARG A 78 -2.72 8.05 -15.60
C ARG A 78 -2.20 6.62 -15.80
N GLU A 79 -1.09 6.45 -16.51
CA GLU A 79 -0.42 5.16 -16.60
C GLU A 79 0.09 4.73 -15.22
N LEU A 80 -0.34 3.55 -14.79
CA LEU A 80 0.19 2.93 -13.59
C LEU A 80 1.56 2.35 -13.92
N SER A 81 2.62 2.97 -13.38
CA SER A 81 3.99 2.46 -13.55
C SER A 81 4.15 1.13 -12.82
N ALA A 82 4.69 0.14 -13.54
CA ALA A 82 4.87 -1.23 -13.09
C ALA A 82 6.31 -1.70 -13.30
N PHE A 83 6.87 -2.45 -12.35
CA PHE A 83 8.16 -3.11 -12.49
C PHE A 83 7.95 -4.60 -12.68
N ASP A 84 8.66 -5.25 -13.59
CA ASP A 84 8.68 -6.72 -13.64
C ASP A 84 9.62 -7.22 -12.52
N PRO A 85 9.14 -7.87 -11.43
CA PRO A 85 7.94 -8.73 -11.36
C PRO A 85 6.75 -8.25 -10.49
N VAL A 86 6.74 -7.02 -9.96
CA VAL A 86 5.55 -6.48 -9.26
C VAL A 86 4.98 -5.26 -9.99
N GLY A 87 3.96 -5.54 -10.80
CA GLY A 87 3.17 -4.53 -11.51
C GLY A 87 2.60 -4.96 -12.87
N GLY A 88 2.88 -6.16 -13.38
CA GLY A 88 2.26 -6.65 -14.62
C GLY A 88 2.55 -5.75 -15.84
N GLY A 89 3.83 -5.65 -16.20
CA GLY A 89 4.29 -4.81 -17.31
C GLY A 89 3.58 -5.13 -18.64
N ASN A 90 3.03 -4.08 -19.25
CA ASN A 90 2.62 -3.97 -20.65
C ASN A 90 1.72 -5.09 -21.21
N THR A 91 0.48 -5.17 -20.73
CA THR A 91 -0.58 -5.95 -21.39
C THR A 91 -1.51 -5.00 -22.17
N ALA A 92 -1.87 -5.34 -23.40
CA ALA A 92 -2.69 -4.54 -24.32
C ALA A 92 -4.13 -4.22 -23.83
N LEU A 93 -4.51 -4.65 -22.63
CA LEU A 93 -5.86 -4.57 -22.06
C LEU A 93 -5.79 -3.99 -20.64
N GLY A 94 -5.27 -2.76 -20.51
CA GLY A 94 -5.08 -2.06 -19.24
C GLY A 94 -6.19 -2.33 -18.21
N SER A 95 -5.78 -2.88 -17.07
CA SER A 95 -6.57 -3.15 -15.86
C SER A 95 -7.63 -4.25 -16.00
N ARG A 96 -7.39 -5.43 -15.39
CA ARG A 96 -8.12 -5.81 -14.17
C ARG A 96 -7.40 -6.77 -13.22
N THR A 97 -6.29 -7.36 -13.65
CA THR A 97 -5.48 -8.23 -12.78
C THR A 97 -4.04 -7.91 -13.11
N VAL A 98 -3.33 -7.30 -12.17
CA VAL A 98 -1.96 -6.83 -12.36
C VAL A 98 -1.03 -8.03 -12.35
N GLY A 99 -1.02 -8.89 -13.38
CA GLY A 99 -0.05 -9.97 -13.64
C GLY A 99 0.24 -10.98 -12.53
N LEU A 100 -0.51 -10.94 -11.43
CA LEU A 100 -0.34 -11.79 -10.24
C LEU A 100 -1.38 -12.92 -10.30
N ASP A 101 -1.20 -13.83 -11.25
CA ASP A 101 -2.05 -15.01 -11.38
C ASP A 101 -1.56 -16.11 -10.42
N MET A 102 -2.40 -16.49 -9.45
CA MET A 102 -2.10 -17.61 -8.56
C MET A 102 -2.76 -18.90 -9.06
N SER A 103 -1.95 -19.91 -9.38
CA SER A 103 -2.44 -21.25 -9.75
C SER A 103 -2.42 -22.19 -8.53
N GLY A 104 -3.58 -22.69 -8.10
CA GLY A 104 -3.70 -23.75 -7.10
C GLY A 104 -4.12 -25.06 -7.73
N HIS A 105 -3.48 -26.17 -7.37
CA HIS A 105 -3.80 -27.51 -7.86
C HIS A 105 -4.29 -28.37 -6.68
N VAL A 106 -5.39 -29.11 -6.87
CA VAL A 106 -5.90 -30.08 -5.88
C VAL A 106 -5.78 -31.47 -6.50
N GLY A 107 -5.01 -32.37 -5.86
CA GLY A 107 -4.90 -33.78 -6.25
C GLY A 107 -5.93 -34.65 -5.52
N ARG A 108 -6.37 -35.73 -6.16
CA ARG A 108 -7.09 -36.82 -5.49
C ARG A 108 -6.13 -37.98 -5.27
N VAL A 109 -6.13 -38.54 -4.06
CA VAL A 109 -5.37 -39.75 -3.71
C VAL A 109 -6.34 -40.92 -3.82
N GLU A 110 -6.03 -41.87 -4.67
CA GLU A 110 -6.74 -43.14 -4.75
C GLU A 110 -6.04 -44.17 -3.87
N VAL A 111 -6.80 -44.86 -3.01
CA VAL A 111 -6.29 -45.89 -2.11
C VAL A 111 -6.72 -47.23 -2.67
N GLU A 112 -5.75 -47.98 -3.19
CA GLU A 112 -5.97 -49.36 -3.63
C GLU A 112 -5.90 -50.30 -2.43
N ILE A 113 -7.02 -50.97 -2.13
CA ILE A 113 -7.05 -52.05 -1.14
C ILE A 113 -6.90 -53.35 -1.91
N ILE A 114 -5.70 -53.93 -1.85
CA ILE A 114 -5.41 -55.24 -2.44
C ILE A 114 -6.03 -56.31 -1.53
N GLN A 115 -7.09 -56.96 -2.01
CA GLN A 115 -7.72 -58.07 -1.31
C GLN A 115 -7.12 -59.39 -1.82
N PRO A 116 -6.47 -60.22 -0.98
CA PRO A 116 -5.79 -61.41 -1.46
C PRO A 116 -6.80 -62.52 -1.80
N ASP A 117 -6.73 -62.94 -3.07
CA ASP A 117 -7.09 -64.25 -3.64
C ASP A 117 -8.46 -64.84 -3.29
N SER A 118 -9.43 -64.59 -4.17
CA SER A 118 -10.70 -65.33 -4.22
C SER A 118 -10.55 -66.59 -5.09
N THR A 119 -10.27 -67.75 -4.49
CA THR A 119 -10.22 -69.03 -5.23
C THR A 119 -11.64 -69.48 -5.62
N ALA A 120 -12.01 -69.36 -6.89
CA ALA A 120 -13.23 -69.94 -7.43
C ALA A 120 -13.02 -71.43 -7.76
N SER A 121 -13.80 -72.33 -7.15
CA SER A 121 -13.76 -73.77 -7.44
C SER A 121 -14.95 -74.17 -8.30
N LEU A 122 -14.68 -74.78 -9.47
CA LEU A 122 -15.71 -75.28 -10.39
C LEU A 122 -16.21 -76.63 -9.88
N THR A 123 -17.40 -76.70 -9.29
CA THR A 123 -18.02 -77.95 -8.84
C THR A 123 -19.05 -78.44 -9.86
N GLY A 124 -18.73 -79.54 -10.56
CA GLY A 124 -19.65 -80.26 -11.44
C GLY A 124 -19.31 -80.19 -12.93
N VAL A 125 -18.23 -80.85 -13.34
CA VAL A 125 -17.95 -81.14 -14.77
C VAL A 125 -18.53 -82.51 -15.10
N VAL A 126 -19.51 -82.55 -16.01
CA VAL A 126 -20.04 -83.79 -16.61
C VAL A 126 -19.58 -83.83 -18.07
N GLY A 127 -18.62 -84.71 -18.37
CA GLY A 127 -18.07 -84.87 -19.72
C GLY A 127 -19.00 -85.67 -20.63
N THR A 128 -19.21 -85.19 -21.85
CA THR A 128 -19.74 -85.99 -22.96
C THR A 128 -18.66 -86.07 -24.05
N THR A 129 -18.59 -87.17 -24.80
CA THR A 129 -17.47 -87.50 -25.72
C THR A 129 -17.35 -86.63 -26.97
N ASN A 130 -18.06 -85.50 -27.02
CA ASN A 130 -17.92 -84.51 -28.09
C ASN A 130 -17.11 -83.33 -27.55
N ILE A 131 -16.06 -82.96 -28.28
CA ILE A 131 -15.21 -81.80 -28.01
C ILE A 131 -16.11 -80.56 -27.98
N GLY A 132 -16.44 -80.11 -26.78
CA GLY A 132 -17.21 -78.91 -26.51
C GLY A 132 -16.35 -77.97 -25.68
N ASN A 133 -16.28 -76.71 -26.08
CA ASN A 133 -15.59 -75.65 -25.37
C ASN A 133 -16.37 -75.26 -24.10
N ILE A 134 -15.68 -75.14 -22.97
CA ILE A 134 -16.23 -74.58 -21.73
C ILE A 134 -15.68 -73.18 -21.60
N SER A 135 -16.54 -72.17 -21.74
CA SER A 135 -16.19 -70.77 -21.52
C SER A 135 -16.71 -70.32 -20.16
N VAL A 136 -15.78 -69.92 -19.29
CA VAL A 136 -16.08 -69.24 -18.02
C VAL A 136 -15.78 -67.76 -18.25
N GLU A 137 -16.81 -66.91 -18.26
CA GLU A 137 -16.61 -65.46 -18.33
C GLU A 137 -16.23 -64.93 -16.96
N THR A 138 -14.93 -64.70 -16.75
CA THR A 138 -14.44 -63.77 -15.75
C THR A 138 -13.68 -62.67 -16.46
N GLY A 139 -14.03 -61.42 -16.16
CA GLY A 139 -13.49 -60.24 -16.82
C GLY A 139 -11.97 -60.23 -16.88
N GLU A 140 -11.47 -60.18 -18.12
CA GLU A 140 -10.12 -59.80 -18.54
C GLU A 140 -8.96 -60.40 -17.72
N VAL A 141 -8.93 -61.73 -17.60
CA VAL A 141 -7.69 -62.48 -17.37
C VAL A 141 -7.77 -63.78 -18.18
N ASP A 142 -6.97 -63.86 -19.25
CA ASP A 142 -6.83 -65.09 -20.03
C ASP A 142 -6.12 -66.17 -19.18
N ILE A 143 -6.79 -67.29 -18.96
CA ILE A 143 -6.20 -68.47 -18.30
C ILE A 143 -6.23 -69.62 -19.31
N ASP A 144 -5.04 -70.05 -19.74
CA ASP A 144 -4.89 -71.25 -20.56
C ASP A 144 -5.19 -72.49 -19.72
N VAL A 145 -6.33 -73.13 -19.99
CA VAL A 145 -6.69 -74.43 -19.39
C VAL A 145 -6.27 -75.53 -20.35
N SER A 146 -5.16 -76.22 -20.04
CA SER A 146 -4.76 -77.42 -20.77
C SER A 146 -5.56 -78.63 -20.28
N VAL A 147 -6.32 -79.26 -21.19
CA VAL A 147 -7.02 -80.52 -20.92
C VAL A 147 -6.14 -81.66 -21.39
N THR A 148 -5.49 -82.35 -20.47
CA THR A 148 -4.77 -83.59 -20.76
C THR A 148 -5.76 -84.75 -20.80
N GLY A 149 -5.87 -85.41 -21.95
CA GLY A 149 -6.46 -86.73 -22.12
C GLY A 149 -5.38 -87.74 -22.46
#